data_AF-A0A660LEP2-F1
#
_entry.id   AF-A0A660LEP2-F1
#
_cell.length_a   1.000
_cell.length_b   1.000
_cell.length_c   1.000
_cell.angle_alpha   90.00
_cell.angle_beta   90.00
_cell.angle_gamma   90.00
#
_symmetry.space_group_name_H-M   'P 1'
#
loop_
_entity.id
_entity.type
_entity.pdbx_description
1 polymer ?
#
loop_
_entity_poly.entity_id
_entity_poly.type
_entity_poly.pdbx_seq_one_letter_code
_entity_poly.pdbx_strand_id
1 'polypeptide(L)'
;MQPWPGEVLEERAGEIAVGFAALLTRQAAWRHRRVETIDVLSHEQVRRSVSVDFTVPLEHRGELALGDGQWVVPLAVLDKRKLVHFDLLGEDGYALPLMRSDEVQVIARELLYMVLDLDLDGAELDFDAGDLIERVLAAGPEDGPAVHPRVAQVADRAPEFAALATTLTSGFLLCAVLSDVSRRRVVKFAYDEPLGRPDRFSHFYGTQGCSEAASYHVELSVPDGMRARSADIVDNRTGALLLEGPHDSDRPGLHYVAGAEASEEPGLSVRYATERGGFLVPAMLVSWVIAAELGFAALFADLHGIATTGGPAVAVLLSISAVFSSLVLRAGEHPLVQLVLAPYRMLLGTATIMAVLAGAVLAFRGSPTLLDLTWGIGAIVAVVVAGILSIEVARAPATAKRP
;
A
#
# COMPACT_ATOMS: atom_id res chain seq x y z
N MET A 1 48.11 -13.06 4.14
CA MET A 1 47.21 -12.48 3.13
C MET A 1 45.85 -12.46 3.78
N GLN A 2 45.18 -11.31 3.94
CA GLN A 2 43.83 -11.32 4.49
C GLN A 2 42.90 -11.97 3.45
N PRO A 3 42.09 -12.97 3.84
CA PRO A 3 41.15 -13.61 2.92
C PRO A 3 40.18 -12.58 2.34
N TRP A 4 39.71 -12.82 1.12
CA TRP A 4 38.72 -11.94 0.51
C TRP A 4 37.38 -12.06 1.27
N PRO A 5 36.59 -10.99 1.43
CA PRO A 5 35.34 -11.05 2.21
C PRO A 5 34.38 -12.18 1.80
N GLY A 6 34.35 -12.55 0.51
CA GLY A 6 33.56 -13.68 0.03
C GLY A 6 34.06 -15.05 0.50
N GLU A 7 35.38 -15.24 0.59
CA GLU A 7 35.98 -16.51 1.07
C GLU A 7 35.66 -16.71 2.56
N VAL A 8 35.76 -15.63 3.35
CA VAL A 8 35.40 -15.67 4.78
C VAL A 8 33.92 -16.02 4.97
N LEU A 9 33.06 -15.48 4.11
CA LEU A 9 31.64 -15.81 4.16
C LEU A 9 31.38 -17.29 3.82
N GLU A 10 32.00 -17.82 2.76
CA GLU A 10 31.86 -19.23 2.37
C GLU A 10 32.33 -20.18 3.48
N GLU A 11 33.47 -19.87 4.13
CA GLU A 11 33.99 -20.66 5.25
C GLU A 11 33.06 -20.65 6.47
N ARG A 12 32.33 -19.54 6.70
CA ARG A 12 31.50 -19.33 7.89
C ARG A 12 30.00 -19.48 7.64
N ALA A 13 29.58 -19.76 6.42
CA ALA A 13 28.16 -19.82 6.04
C ALA A 13 27.37 -20.81 6.90
N GLY A 14 27.96 -21.98 7.21
CA GLY A 14 27.35 -22.97 8.09
C GLY A 14 27.14 -22.47 9.52
N GLU A 15 28.13 -21.79 10.13
CA GLU A 15 27.98 -21.19 11.46
C GLU A 15 26.92 -20.09 11.48
N ILE A 16 26.93 -19.23 10.46
CA ILE A 16 25.96 -18.14 10.31
C ILE A 16 24.55 -18.71 10.14
N ALA A 17 24.41 -19.82 9.39
CA ALA A 17 23.15 -20.53 9.25
C ALA A 17 22.61 -21.04 10.59
N VAL A 18 23.46 -21.50 11.52
CA VAL A 18 23.04 -21.90 12.88
C VAL A 18 22.43 -20.70 13.61
N GLY A 19 23.14 -19.56 13.59
CA GLY A 19 22.65 -18.33 14.19
C GLY A 19 21.35 -17.85 13.55
N PHE A 20 21.22 -17.95 12.22
CA PHE A 20 20.02 -17.60 11.50
C PHE A 20 18.84 -18.49 11.87
N ALA A 21 19.04 -19.81 11.94
CA ALA A 21 18.00 -20.74 12.36
C ALA A 21 17.46 -20.35 13.75
N ALA A 22 18.34 -20.12 14.71
CA ALA A 22 17.94 -19.71 16.05
C ALA A 22 17.16 -18.39 16.09
N LEU A 23 17.59 -17.39 15.31
CA LEU A 23 16.91 -16.10 15.21
C LEU A 23 15.57 -16.18 14.45
N LEU A 24 15.48 -16.98 13.39
CA LEU A 24 14.27 -17.08 12.56
C LEU A 24 13.19 -17.94 13.21
N THR A 25 13.55 -18.93 14.02
CA THR A 25 12.56 -19.75 14.75
C THR A 25 11.96 -19.00 15.95
N ARG A 26 12.67 -18.03 16.53
CA ARG A 26 12.25 -17.29 17.74
C ARG A 26 12.26 -15.77 17.55
N GLN A 27 11.74 -15.29 16.42
CA GLN A 27 11.86 -13.88 16.05
C GLN A 27 11.35 -12.91 17.13
N ALA A 28 10.17 -13.16 17.71
CA ALA A 28 9.60 -12.32 18.76
C ALA A 28 10.42 -12.30 20.07
N ALA A 29 11.31 -13.27 20.30
CA ALA A 29 12.13 -13.31 21.51
C ALA A 29 13.29 -12.30 21.49
N TRP A 30 13.74 -11.89 20.30
CA TRP A 30 14.88 -10.97 20.14
C TRP A 30 14.51 -9.68 19.40
N ARG A 31 13.40 -9.67 18.64
CA ARG A 31 12.80 -8.48 18.03
C ARG A 31 11.72 -7.90 18.94
N HIS A 32 12.05 -6.80 19.60
CA HIS A 32 11.18 -6.16 20.60
C HIS A 32 10.01 -5.44 19.96
N ARG A 33 10.27 -4.73 18.86
CA ARG A 33 9.28 -3.88 18.21
C ARG A 33 9.56 -3.78 16.71
N ARG A 34 8.50 -3.92 15.92
CA ARG A 34 8.49 -3.62 14.50
C ARG A 34 7.47 -2.52 14.24
N VAL A 35 7.90 -1.42 13.64
CA VAL A 35 7.02 -0.33 13.23
C VAL A 35 7.06 -0.22 11.73
N GLU A 36 5.90 -0.26 11.09
CA GLU A 36 5.73 -0.06 9.66
C GLU A 36 4.96 1.23 9.41
N THR A 37 5.45 2.04 8.49
CA THR A 37 4.73 3.20 7.95
C THR A 37 4.54 2.96 6.46
N ILE A 38 3.29 3.02 6.01
CA ILE A 38 2.92 2.87 4.61
C ILE A 38 2.49 4.24 4.10
N ASP A 39 3.29 4.81 3.21
CA ASP A 39 2.98 6.06 2.53
C ASP A 39 2.39 5.76 1.15
N VAL A 40 1.15 6.16 0.94
CA VAL A 40 0.51 5.99 -0.39
C VAL A 40 1.14 7.00 -1.34
N LEU A 41 1.81 6.52 -2.40
CA LEU A 41 2.44 7.37 -3.42
C LEU A 41 1.52 7.59 -4.63
N SER A 42 0.72 6.57 -4.95
CA SER A 42 -0.25 6.58 -6.05
C SER A 42 -1.36 5.56 -5.81
N HIS A 43 -2.20 5.31 -6.81
CA HIS A 43 -3.21 4.25 -6.76
C HIS A 43 -2.63 2.85 -7.05
N GLU A 44 -1.35 2.76 -7.43
CA GLU A 44 -0.66 1.51 -7.77
C GLU A 44 0.62 1.29 -6.97
N GLN A 45 1.10 2.30 -6.26
CA GLN A 45 2.39 2.26 -5.57
C GLN A 45 2.29 2.84 -4.17
N VAL A 46 3.01 2.20 -3.25
CA VAL A 46 3.23 2.69 -1.90
C VAL A 46 4.70 2.63 -1.55
N ARG A 47 5.11 3.49 -0.62
CA ARG A 47 6.41 3.42 0.02
C ARG A 47 6.23 2.82 1.39
N ARG A 48 6.92 1.71 1.65
CA ARG A 48 6.94 1.09 2.96
C ARG A 48 8.21 1.49 3.67
N SER A 49 8.07 2.00 4.89
CA SER A 49 9.18 2.30 5.79
C SER A 49 9.05 1.42 7.03
N VAL A 50 10.05 0.58 7.30
CA VAL A 50 10.07 -0.36 8.41
C VAL A 50 11.18 0.02 9.37
N SER A 51 10.88 0.02 10.67
CA SER A 51 11.85 0.15 11.75
C SER A 51 11.80 -1.10 12.62
N VAL A 52 12.93 -1.80 12.73
CA VAL A 52 13.08 -3.00 13.55
C VAL A 52 13.96 -2.68 14.74
N ASP A 53 13.44 -2.90 15.93
CA ASP A 53 14.11 -2.73 17.22
C ASP A 53 14.36 -4.09 17.85
N PHE A 54 15.63 -4.42 18.10
CA PHE A 54 16.04 -5.78 18.47
C PHE A 54 17.28 -5.80 19.36
N THR A 55 17.50 -6.95 20.01
CA THR A 55 18.75 -7.27 20.73
C THR A 55 19.18 -8.67 20.32
N VAL A 56 20.38 -8.79 19.72
CA VAL A 56 20.92 -10.11 19.38
C VAL A 56 21.31 -10.86 20.67
N PRO A 57 20.77 -12.08 20.91
CA PRO A 57 21.11 -12.90 22.08
C PRO A 57 22.62 -13.18 22.14
N LEU A 58 23.20 -13.18 23.34
CA LEU A 58 24.65 -13.26 23.54
C LEU A 58 25.23 -14.55 22.96
N GLU A 59 24.51 -15.65 23.13
CA GLU A 59 24.83 -17.00 22.68
C GLU A 59 25.03 -17.12 21.17
N HIS A 60 24.30 -16.32 20.37
CA HIS A 60 24.35 -16.39 18.90
C HIS A 60 25.30 -15.36 18.27
N ARG A 61 25.91 -14.46 19.04
CA ARG A 61 26.80 -13.41 18.49
C ARG A 61 28.05 -13.96 17.82
N GLY A 62 28.55 -15.11 18.29
CA GLY A 62 29.71 -15.78 17.69
C GLY A 62 29.38 -16.32 16.30
N GLU A 63 28.26 -17.04 16.20
CA GLU A 63 27.71 -17.63 14.98
C GLU A 63 27.46 -16.57 13.89
N LEU A 64 26.96 -15.40 14.29
CA LEU A 64 26.62 -14.30 13.37
C LEU A 64 27.79 -13.40 12.98
N ALA A 65 28.97 -13.59 13.56
CA ALA A 65 30.12 -12.76 13.21
C ALA A 65 30.54 -13.03 11.75
N LEU A 66 31.00 -12.02 11.01
CA LEU A 66 31.68 -12.21 9.72
C LEU A 66 33.21 -12.20 9.90
N GLY A 67 33.71 -11.44 10.86
CA GLY A 67 35.14 -11.13 11.03
C GLY A 67 35.30 -9.65 11.39
N ASP A 68 36.46 -9.24 11.89
CA ASP A 68 36.80 -7.82 12.13
C ASP A 68 35.77 -7.00 12.96
N GLY A 69 35.04 -7.67 13.86
CA GLY A 69 34.00 -7.01 14.65
C GLY A 69 32.78 -6.59 13.83
N GLN A 70 32.47 -7.34 12.77
CA GLN A 70 31.24 -7.22 12.00
C GLN A 70 30.34 -8.43 12.21
N TRP A 71 29.03 -8.21 12.18
CA TRP A 71 28.00 -9.22 12.33
C TRP A 71 26.97 -9.10 11.23
N VAL A 72 26.53 -10.23 10.70
CA VAL A 72 25.37 -10.31 9.81
C VAL A 72 24.11 -10.57 10.64
N VAL A 73 23.07 -9.77 10.44
CA VAL A 73 21.79 -9.93 11.13
C VAL A 73 20.63 -10.02 10.14
N PRO A 74 19.79 -11.07 10.19
CA PRO A 74 18.62 -11.20 9.33
C PRO A 74 17.48 -10.31 9.87
N LEU A 75 17.17 -9.23 9.17
CA LEU A 75 16.23 -8.21 9.63
C LEU A 75 14.77 -8.52 9.27
N ALA A 76 14.54 -9.07 8.08
CA ALA A 76 13.20 -9.34 7.56
C ALA A 76 13.28 -10.35 6.41
N VAL A 77 12.15 -10.96 6.06
CA VAL A 77 11.94 -11.58 4.75
C VAL A 77 11.19 -10.57 3.89
N LEU A 78 11.67 -10.30 2.68
CA LEU A 78 11.01 -9.45 1.69
C LEU A 78 10.68 -10.26 0.44
N ASP A 79 9.61 -9.91 -0.27
CA ASP A 79 9.28 -10.58 -1.54
C ASP A 79 10.42 -10.44 -2.57
N LYS A 80 10.61 -11.49 -3.38
CA LYS A 80 11.58 -11.47 -4.48
C LYS A 80 11.10 -10.56 -5.61
N ARG A 81 11.52 -9.31 -5.57
CA ARG A 81 11.28 -8.31 -6.62
C ARG A 81 12.40 -7.28 -6.62
N LYS A 82 12.48 -6.52 -7.71
CA LYS A 82 13.39 -5.39 -7.77
C LYS A 82 12.96 -4.33 -6.75
N LEU A 83 13.80 -4.10 -5.74
CA LEU A 83 13.57 -3.03 -4.78
C LEU A 83 13.87 -1.67 -5.45
N VAL A 84 12.91 -0.76 -5.41
CA VAL A 84 13.02 0.59 -5.98
C VAL A 84 13.06 1.59 -4.83
N HIS A 85 13.93 2.61 -4.95
CA HIS A 85 14.19 3.59 -3.88
C HIS A 85 14.43 2.94 -2.51
N PHE A 86 15.24 1.86 -2.53
CA PHE A 86 15.59 1.11 -1.34
C PHE A 86 16.60 1.87 -0.49
N ASP A 87 16.28 2.04 0.79
CA ASP A 87 17.15 2.65 1.79
C ASP A 87 17.32 1.67 2.96
N LEU A 88 18.52 1.59 3.52
CA LEU A 88 18.82 0.84 4.75
C LEU A 88 19.71 1.70 5.65
N LEU A 89 19.18 2.09 6.80
CA LEU A 89 19.77 3.07 7.71
C LEU A 89 19.87 2.51 9.13
N GLY A 90 20.93 2.89 9.83
CA GLY A 90 21.09 2.66 11.26
C GLY A 90 20.29 3.64 12.11
N GLU A 91 20.35 3.44 13.43
CA GLU A 91 19.73 4.31 14.44
C GLU A 91 20.26 5.75 14.42
N ASP A 92 21.47 5.95 13.93
CA ASP A 92 22.17 7.23 13.77
C ASP A 92 21.85 7.92 12.42
N GLY A 93 21.07 7.28 11.55
CA GLY A 93 20.71 7.79 10.24
C GLY A 93 21.75 7.56 9.14
N TYR A 94 22.86 6.88 9.45
CA TYR A 94 23.84 6.50 8.42
C TYR A 94 23.42 5.23 7.70
N ALA A 95 23.81 5.12 6.42
CA ALA A 95 23.56 3.92 5.63
C ALA A 95 24.32 2.72 6.20
N LEU A 96 23.65 1.56 6.27
CA LEU A 96 24.27 0.31 6.68
C LEU A 96 24.64 -0.53 5.45
N PRO A 97 25.74 -1.29 5.49
CA PRO A 97 26.04 -2.26 4.44
C PRO A 97 24.97 -3.36 4.42
N LEU A 98 24.56 -3.71 3.19
CA LEU A 98 23.61 -4.77 2.90
C LEU A 98 24.36 -5.93 2.22
N MET A 99 24.07 -7.17 2.60
CA MET A 99 24.61 -8.33 1.90
C MET A 99 24.00 -8.45 0.50
N ARG A 100 24.83 -8.84 -0.46
CA ARG A 100 24.39 -9.08 -1.84
C ARG A 100 23.60 -10.37 -1.94
N SER A 101 22.81 -10.50 -3.01
CA SER A 101 21.93 -11.67 -3.20
C SER A 101 22.71 -12.99 -3.31
N ASP A 102 23.88 -12.97 -3.96
CA ASP A 102 24.78 -14.13 -4.05
C ASP A 102 25.31 -14.55 -2.67
N GLU A 103 25.69 -13.57 -1.85
CA GLU A 103 26.18 -13.79 -0.48
C GLU A 103 25.08 -14.35 0.45
N VAL A 104 23.86 -13.80 0.38
CA VAL A 104 22.71 -14.30 1.15
C VAL A 104 22.30 -15.71 0.69
N GLN A 105 22.42 -16.03 -0.60
CA GLN A 105 22.11 -17.37 -1.11
C GLN A 105 23.02 -18.45 -0.54
N VAL A 106 24.31 -18.16 -0.32
CA VAL A 106 25.24 -19.10 0.32
C VAL A 106 24.76 -19.44 1.73
N ILE A 107 24.40 -18.43 2.55
CA ILE A 107 23.86 -18.67 3.90
C ILE A 107 22.51 -19.41 3.84
N ALA A 108 21.61 -18.99 2.94
CA ALA A 108 20.28 -19.58 2.82
C ALA A 108 20.31 -21.05 2.39
N ARG A 109 21.29 -21.45 1.56
CA ARG A 109 21.55 -22.84 1.20
C ARG A 109 21.92 -23.66 2.43
N GLU A 110 22.92 -23.21 3.19
CA GLU A 110 23.36 -23.90 4.42
C GLU A 110 22.23 -23.98 5.45
N LEU A 111 21.43 -22.92 5.57
CA LEU A 111 20.26 -22.89 6.43
C LEU A 111 19.21 -23.94 6.01
N LEU A 112 18.92 -24.07 4.72
CA LEU A 112 17.96 -25.06 4.21
C LEU A 112 18.46 -26.49 4.44
N TYR A 113 19.75 -26.78 4.21
CA TYR A 113 20.33 -28.09 4.51
C TYR A 113 20.27 -28.42 6.00
N MET A 114 20.59 -27.45 6.86
CA MET A 114 20.55 -27.62 8.30
C MET A 114 19.14 -27.91 8.82
N VAL A 115 18.14 -27.13 8.40
CA VAL A 115 16.75 -27.36 8.81
C VAL A 115 16.25 -28.70 8.29
N LEU A 116 16.64 -29.09 7.08
CA LEU A 116 16.31 -30.41 6.53
C LEU A 116 16.92 -31.56 7.33
N ASP A 117 18.19 -31.44 7.73
CA ASP A 117 18.88 -32.46 8.55
C ASP A 117 18.22 -32.61 9.93
N LEU A 118 17.83 -31.49 10.55
CA LEU A 118 17.10 -31.47 11.82
C LEU A 118 15.72 -32.13 11.71
N ASP A 119 14.98 -31.88 10.63
CA ASP A 119 13.67 -32.47 10.38
C ASP A 119 13.74 -34.00 10.15
N LEU A 120 14.81 -34.47 9.50
CA LEU A 120 14.94 -35.89 9.14
C LEU A 120 15.53 -36.76 10.23
N ASP A 121 16.27 -36.19 11.20
CA ASP A 121 16.93 -36.91 12.29
C ASP A 121 17.73 -38.14 11.78
N GLY A 122 18.47 -37.95 10.68
CA GLY A 122 19.26 -38.99 10.02
C GLY A 122 18.50 -39.96 9.10
N ALA A 123 17.22 -39.73 8.82
CA ALA A 123 16.47 -40.51 7.85
C ALA A 123 16.98 -40.27 6.40
N GLU A 124 16.99 -41.33 5.58
CA GLU A 124 17.38 -41.21 4.17
C GLU A 124 16.35 -40.41 3.35
N LEU A 125 16.88 -39.55 2.48
CA LEU A 125 16.15 -38.80 1.48
C LEU A 125 15.77 -39.71 0.30
N ASP A 126 14.48 -39.75 -0.05
CA ASP A 126 13.99 -40.39 -1.27
C ASP A 126 13.85 -39.39 -2.45
N PHE A 127 14.29 -38.15 -2.26
CA PHE A 127 14.28 -37.08 -3.25
C PHE A 127 15.64 -36.39 -3.36
N ASP A 128 15.86 -35.71 -4.48
CA ASP A 128 17.05 -34.89 -4.69
C ASP A 128 16.88 -33.54 -3.96
N ALA A 129 17.33 -33.51 -2.70
CA ALA A 129 17.27 -32.30 -1.89
C ALA A 129 18.13 -31.16 -2.46
N GLY A 130 19.25 -31.48 -3.12
CA GLY A 130 20.10 -30.47 -3.76
C GLY A 130 19.37 -29.75 -4.89
N ASP A 131 18.76 -30.50 -5.82
CA ASP A 131 17.95 -29.91 -6.90
C ASP A 131 16.78 -29.07 -6.35
N LEU A 132 16.11 -29.52 -5.28
CA LEU A 132 15.01 -28.76 -4.69
C LEU A 132 15.49 -27.45 -4.03
N ILE A 133 16.57 -27.49 -3.25
CA ILE A 133 17.14 -26.31 -2.58
C ILE A 133 17.60 -25.28 -3.61
N GLU A 134 18.34 -25.71 -4.64
CA GLU A 134 18.78 -24.79 -5.70
C GLU A 134 17.59 -24.15 -6.43
N ARG A 135 16.50 -24.90 -6.67
CA ARG A 135 15.28 -24.33 -7.26
C ARG A 135 14.60 -23.31 -6.36
N VAL A 136 14.51 -23.58 -5.05
CA VAL A 136 13.93 -22.65 -4.07
C VAL A 136 14.72 -21.34 -4.06
N LEU A 137 16.06 -21.42 -4.04
CA LEU A 137 16.92 -20.25 -4.02
C LEU A 137 16.91 -19.47 -5.35
N ALA A 138 16.87 -20.19 -6.48
CA ALA A 138 16.83 -19.61 -7.82
C ALA A 138 15.44 -19.09 -8.23
N ALA A 139 14.37 -19.48 -7.54
CA ALA A 139 13.00 -19.06 -7.86
C ALA A 139 12.87 -17.53 -7.89
N GLY A 140 12.33 -16.98 -8.97
CA GLY A 140 11.86 -15.60 -9.05
C GLY A 140 10.39 -15.47 -8.63
N PRO A 141 9.83 -14.25 -8.70
CA PRO A 141 8.44 -13.98 -8.28
C PRO A 141 7.38 -14.81 -9.02
N GLU A 142 7.66 -15.26 -10.24
CA GLU A 142 6.72 -16.04 -11.07
C GLU A 142 6.89 -17.57 -10.94
N ASP A 143 7.94 -18.03 -10.24
CA ASP A 143 8.29 -19.46 -10.18
C ASP A 143 7.59 -20.22 -9.05
N GLY A 144 6.93 -19.50 -8.12
CA GLY A 144 6.19 -20.07 -7.00
C GLY A 144 5.25 -21.22 -7.39
N PRO A 145 4.37 -21.08 -8.40
CA PRO A 145 3.47 -22.15 -8.83
C PRO A 145 4.17 -23.44 -9.29
N ALA A 146 5.42 -23.36 -9.76
CA ALA A 146 6.21 -24.52 -10.18
C ALA A 146 6.97 -25.17 -9.01
N VAL A 147 7.40 -24.37 -8.02
CA VAL A 147 8.23 -24.83 -6.88
C VAL A 147 7.38 -25.28 -5.70
N HIS A 148 6.31 -24.56 -5.34
CA HIS A 148 5.47 -24.86 -4.18
C HIS A 148 4.91 -26.30 -4.16
N PRO A 149 4.42 -26.88 -5.27
CA PRO A 149 3.94 -28.27 -5.26
C PRO A 149 5.02 -29.28 -4.89
N ARG A 150 6.30 -29.01 -5.21
CA ARG A 150 7.43 -29.88 -4.85
C ARG A 150 7.78 -29.73 -3.37
N VAL A 151 7.80 -28.50 -2.87
CA VAL A 151 7.98 -28.24 -1.43
C VAL A 151 6.86 -28.88 -0.61
N ALA A 152 5.61 -28.84 -1.10
CA ALA A 152 4.47 -29.47 -0.43
C ALA A 152 4.58 -31.01 -0.35
N GLN A 153 5.26 -31.67 -1.29
CA GLN A 153 5.46 -33.12 -1.26
C GLN A 153 6.34 -33.58 -0.09
N VAL A 154 7.21 -32.70 0.41
CA VAL A 154 8.11 -33.01 1.52
C VAL A 154 7.61 -32.48 2.86
N ALA A 155 6.54 -31.68 2.89
CA ALA A 155 6.05 -31.01 4.08
C ALA A 155 5.61 -31.96 5.21
N ASP A 156 5.09 -33.14 4.89
CA ASP A 156 4.70 -34.14 5.89
C ASP A 156 5.90 -34.75 6.61
N ARG A 157 7.07 -34.81 5.93
CA ARG A 157 8.30 -35.42 6.46
C ARG A 157 9.26 -34.40 7.04
N ALA A 158 9.28 -33.20 6.46
CA ALA A 158 10.16 -32.11 6.83
C ALA A 158 9.37 -30.78 6.87
N PRO A 159 8.53 -30.60 7.91
CA PRO A 159 7.61 -29.48 7.98
C PRO A 159 8.32 -28.13 8.16
N GLU A 160 9.39 -28.07 8.94
CA GLU A 160 10.14 -26.84 9.17
C GLU A 160 10.90 -26.43 7.90
N PHE A 161 11.51 -27.41 7.23
CA PHE A 161 12.13 -27.22 5.92
C PHE A 161 11.12 -26.72 4.91
N ALA A 162 9.95 -27.34 4.80
CA ALA A 162 8.94 -26.95 3.83
C ALA A 162 8.40 -25.54 4.10
N ALA A 163 8.22 -25.16 5.36
CA ALA A 163 7.82 -23.80 5.74
C ALA A 163 8.88 -22.76 5.36
N LEU A 164 10.15 -23.03 5.68
CA LEU A 164 11.26 -22.14 5.32
C LEU A 164 11.45 -22.08 3.79
N ALA A 165 11.41 -23.21 3.10
CA ALA A 165 11.54 -23.29 1.65
C ALA A 165 10.40 -22.55 0.94
N THR A 166 9.16 -22.65 1.44
CA THR A 166 8.03 -21.87 0.92
C THR A 166 8.28 -20.37 1.10
N THR A 167 8.76 -19.96 2.27
CA THR A 167 9.12 -18.57 2.58
C THR A 167 10.22 -18.05 1.65
N LEU A 168 11.29 -18.82 1.45
CA LEU A 168 12.41 -18.47 0.57
C LEU A 168 12.13 -18.66 -0.92
N THR A 169 11.05 -19.33 -1.31
CA THR A 169 10.59 -19.38 -2.70
C THR A 169 10.01 -18.03 -3.10
N SER A 170 9.15 -17.45 -2.25
CA SER A 170 8.47 -16.18 -2.51
C SER A 170 9.27 -14.95 -2.08
N GLY A 171 10.18 -15.11 -1.12
CA GLY A 171 10.96 -14.02 -0.53
C GLY A 171 12.46 -14.29 -0.42
N PHE A 172 13.18 -13.30 0.07
CA PHE A 172 14.60 -13.38 0.38
C PHE A 172 14.89 -12.74 1.75
N LEU A 173 15.97 -13.17 2.39
CA LEU A 173 16.40 -12.63 3.68
C LEU A 173 17.11 -11.28 3.50
N LEU A 174 16.56 -10.22 4.06
CA LEU A 174 17.22 -8.93 4.15
C LEU A 174 18.25 -8.95 5.29
N CYS A 175 19.53 -9.04 4.94
CA CYS A 175 20.63 -9.18 5.90
C CYS A 175 21.50 -7.93 5.96
N ALA A 176 21.53 -7.26 7.10
CA ALA A 176 22.38 -6.10 7.33
C ALA A 176 23.69 -6.50 8.01
N VAL A 177 24.77 -5.80 7.67
CA VAL A 177 26.07 -5.94 8.34
C VAL A 177 26.22 -4.83 9.37
N LEU A 178 26.41 -5.21 10.64
CA LEU A 178 26.49 -4.30 11.77
C LEU A 178 27.87 -4.36 12.40
N SER A 179 28.37 -3.22 12.89
CA SER A 179 29.64 -3.12 13.61
C SER A 179 29.50 -3.30 15.13
N ASP A 180 28.29 -3.53 15.64
CA ASP A 180 28.02 -3.73 17.06
C ASP A 180 26.65 -4.40 17.25
N VAL A 181 26.63 -5.57 17.89
CA VAL A 181 25.39 -6.28 18.27
C VAL A 181 25.32 -6.49 19.79
N SER A 182 26.18 -5.81 20.55
CA SER A 182 26.32 -6.01 21.99
C SER A 182 25.14 -5.44 22.80
N ARG A 183 24.46 -4.44 22.24
CA ARG A 183 23.35 -3.69 22.82
C ARG A 183 22.09 -3.78 21.96
N ARG A 184 21.00 -3.21 22.46
CA ARG A 184 19.76 -3.01 21.71
C ARG A 184 20.00 -2.05 20.53
N ARG A 185 19.55 -2.41 19.34
CA ARG A 185 19.75 -1.66 18.09
C ARG A 185 18.41 -1.37 17.42
N VAL A 186 18.37 -0.27 16.66
CA VAL A 186 17.28 0.01 15.73
C VAL A 186 17.84 0.10 14.32
N VAL A 187 17.25 -0.66 13.39
CA VAL A 187 17.55 -0.57 11.96
C VAL A 187 16.29 -0.17 11.22
N LYS A 188 16.43 0.73 10.25
CA LYS A 188 15.34 1.22 9.43
C LYS A 188 15.61 0.87 7.98
N PHE A 189 14.60 0.42 7.27
CA PHE A 189 14.66 0.28 5.82
C PHE A 189 13.39 0.79 5.17
N ALA A 190 13.51 1.29 3.95
CA ALA A 190 12.37 1.74 3.19
C ALA A 190 12.49 1.29 1.73
N TYR A 191 11.36 1.05 1.07
CA TYR A 191 11.31 0.70 -0.34
C TYR A 191 9.95 1.00 -0.92
N ASP A 192 9.93 1.21 -2.23
CA ASP A 192 8.69 1.36 -2.98
C ASP A 192 8.22 -0.02 -3.47
N GLU A 193 6.92 -0.27 -3.34
CA GLU A 193 6.30 -1.50 -3.79
C GLU A 193 4.98 -1.25 -4.53
N PRO A 194 4.66 -2.10 -5.52
CA PRO A 194 3.34 -2.07 -6.13
C PRO A 194 2.27 -2.57 -5.17
N LEU A 195 1.08 -1.98 -5.26
CA LEU A 195 -0.14 -2.47 -4.61
C LEU A 195 -0.58 -3.80 -5.24
N GLY A 196 -0.73 -4.84 -4.44
CA GLY A 196 -1.09 -6.18 -4.96
C GLY A 196 -2.49 -6.23 -5.58
N ARG A 197 -3.44 -5.44 -5.08
CA ARG A 197 -4.81 -5.34 -5.59
C ARG A 197 -5.26 -3.88 -5.57
N PRO A 198 -4.95 -3.09 -6.61
CA PRO A 198 -5.41 -1.71 -6.68
C PRO A 198 -6.94 -1.70 -6.89
N ASP A 199 -7.65 -1.03 -5.99
CA ASP A 199 -9.06 -0.66 -6.16
C ASP A 199 -9.20 0.83 -5.84
N ARG A 200 -10.25 1.48 -6.36
CA ARG A 200 -10.47 2.91 -6.18
C ARG A 200 -10.66 3.28 -4.70
N PHE A 201 -11.31 2.41 -3.92
CA PHE A 201 -11.71 2.75 -2.55
C PHE A 201 -11.15 1.81 -1.50
N SER A 202 -10.73 0.60 -1.84
CA SER A 202 -10.25 -0.38 -0.86
C SER A 202 -8.86 -0.86 -1.23
N HIS A 203 -7.85 -0.56 -0.40
CA HIS A 203 -6.53 -1.14 -0.61
C HIS A 203 -6.26 -2.21 0.43
N PHE A 204 -5.48 -3.19 0.02
CA PHE A 204 -5.02 -4.25 0.88
C PHE A 204 -3.49 -4.27 0.89
N TYR A 205 -2.91 -4.27 2.08
CA TYR A 205 -1.48 -4.26 2.32
C TYR A 205 -1.08 -5.52 3.08
N GLY A 206 -0.17 -6.32 2.53
CA GLY A 206 0.43 -7.40 3.30
C GLY A 206 1.17 -6.82 4.50
N THR A 207 1.03 -7.40 5.69
CA THR A 207 1.81 -7.02 6.87
C THR A 207 2.83 -8.11 7.20
N GLN A 208 3.72 -8.37 6.23
CA GLN A 208 4.84 -9.29 6.39
C GLN A 208 5.67 -8.82 7.58
N GLY A 209 5.89 -9.67 8.57
CA GLY A 209 6.58 -9.23 9.79
C GLY A 209 5.70 -9.06 11.03
N CYS A 210 4.37 -9.06 10.88
CA CYS A 210 3.45 -8.77 12.00
C CYS A 210 3.56 -9.75 13.18
N SER A 211 3.90 -11.01 12.90
CA SER A 211 4.15 -12.05 13.91
C SER A 211 5.62 -12.21 14.28
N GLU A 212 6.52 -11.48 13.62
CA GLU A 212 7.97 -11.64 13.78
C GLU A 212 8.54 -10.81 14.95
N ALA A 213 7.74 -9.99 15.63
CA ALA A 213 8.19 -9.14 16.74
C ALA A 213 7.23 -9.23 17.92
N ALA A 214 7.74 -8.96 19.13
CA ALA A 214 6.92 -8.94 20.34
C ALA A 214 5.82 -7.85 20.31
N SER A 215 6.04 -6.78 19.54
CA SER A 215 5.04 -5.75 19.27
C SER A 215 5.12 -5.30 17.81
N TYR A 216 3.96 -5.23 17.15
CA TYR A 216 3.83 -4.73 15.78
C TYR A 216 2.98 -3.47 15.76
N HIS A 217 3.51 -2.42 15.13
CA HIS A 217 2.77 -1.19 14.87
C HIS A 217 2.74 -0.95 13.37
N VAL A 218 1.57 -0.60 12.84
CA VAL A 218 1.43 -0.13 11.46
C VAL A 218 0.74 1.21 11.45
N GLU A 219 1.31 2.15 10.70
CA GLU A 219 0.73 3.45 10.41
C GLU A 219 0.55 3.59 8.91
N LEU A 220 -0.61 4.08 8.47
CA LEU A 220 -0.83 4.45 7.08
C LEU A 220 -0.87 5.97 6.97
N SER A 221 -0.15 6.54 6.02
CA SER A 221 -0.25 7.96 5.64
C SER A 221 -1.25 8.11 4.50
N VAL A 222 -2.44 8.64 4.81
CA VAL A 222 -3.51 8.83 3.81
C VAL A 222 -3.26 10.12 3.02
N PRO A 223 -3.41 10.13 1.68
CA PRO A 223 -3.23 11.34 0.89
C PRO A 223 -4.15 12.49 1.31
N ASP A 224 -3.65 13.72 1.20
CA ASP A 224 -4.43 14.93 1.45
C ASP A 224 -5.71 14.97 0.60
N GLY A 225 -6.85 15.31 1.24
CA GLY A 225 -8.17 15.28 0.61
C GLY A 225 -8.88 13.92 0.70
N MET A 226 -8.25 12.92 1.33
CA MET A 226 -8.84 11.62 1.63
C MET A 226 -8.74 11.30 3.13
N ARG A 227 -9.53 10.33 3.56
CA ARG A 227 -9.48 9.73 4.90
C ARG A 227 -9.57 8.21 4.78
N ALA A 228 -8.93 7.50 5.69
CA ALA A 228 -9.19 6.10 5.92
C ALA A 228 -10.52 5.99 6.69
N ARG A 229 -11.59 5.64 5.96
CA ARG A 229 -12.92 5.38 6.52
C ARG A 229 -12.90 4.19 7.47
N SER A 230 -12.14 3.16 7.13
CA SER A 230 -11.74 2.10 8.06
C SER A 230 -10.31 1.67 7.73
N ALA A 231 -9.60 1.20 8.75
CA ALA A 231 -8.28 0.62 8.63
C ALA A 231 -8.25 -0.55 9.62
N ASP A 232 -8.27 -1.77 9.10
CA ASP A 232 -8.54 -2.98 9.88
C ASP A 232 -7.43 -4.00 9.59
N ILE A 233 -6.98 -4.74 10.60
CA ILE A 233 -6.17 -5.93 10.38
C ILE A 233 -7.10 -7.12 10.21
N VAL A 234 -6.96 -7.81 9.10
CA VAL A 234 -7.72 -9.01 8.76
C VAL A 234 -6.77 -10.18 8.53
N ASP A 235 -7.23 -11.40 8.77
CA ASP A 235 -6.50 -12.60 8.35
C ASP A 235 -6.69 -12.79 6.84
N ASN A 236 -5.61 -12.83 6.08
CA ASN A 236 -5.63 -12.92 4.62
C ASN A 236 -6.17 -14.25 4.13
N ARG A 237 -6.04 -15.30 4.95
CA ARG A 237 -6.49 -16.63 4.63
C ARG A 237 -7.99 -16.79 4.83
N THR A 238 -8.53 -16.32 5.95
CA THR A 238 -9.94 -16.51 6.32
C THR A 238 -10.82 -15.29 6.04
N GLY A 239 -10.24 -14.11 5.90
CA GLY A 239 -10.94 -12.82 5.85
C GLY A 239 -11.48 -12.38 7.21
N ALA A 240 -11.16 -13.09 8.30
CA ALA A 240 -11.62 -12.74 9.64
C ALA A 240 -11.00 -11.42 10.12
N LEU A 241 -11.78 -10.60 10.81
CA LEU A 241 -11.30 -9.38 11.44
C LEU A 241 -10.46 -9.75 12.68
N LEU A 242 -9.18 -9.37 12.67
CA LEU A 242 -8.25 -9.57 13.79
C LEU A 242 -8.19 -8.33 14.70
N LEU A 243 -8.19 -7.14 14.11
CA LEU A 243 -8.16 -5.88 14.84
C LEU A 243 -8.91 -4.79 14.07
N GLU A 244 -9.87 -4.15 14.72
CA GLU A 244 -10.54 -2.94 14.22
C GLU A 244 -9.70 -1.71 14.55
N GLY A 245 -9.44 -0.87 13.56
CA GLY A 245 -8.69 0.36 13.75
C GLY A 245 -9.55 1.62 13.78
N PRO A 246 -8.93 2.80 13.78
CA PRO A 246 -9.65 4.06 13.83
C PRO A 246 -10.40 4.34 12.51
N HIS A 247 -11.59 4.92 12.65
CA HIS A 247 -12.40 5.39 11.53
C HIS A 247 -12.12 6.86 11.20
N ASP A 248 -12.31 7.20 9.92
CA ASP A 248 -12.22 8.56 9.37
C ASP A 248 -10.92 9.30 9.75
N SER A 249 -9.80 8.56 9.79
CA SER A 249 -8.47 9.09 10.17
C SER A 249 -7.62 9.45 8.94
N ASP A 250 -6.76 10.46 9.08
CA ASP A 250 -5.72 10.82 8.11
C ASP A 250 -4.45 9.97 8.29
N ARG A 251 -4.20 9.49 9.51
CA ARG A 251 -3.06 8.63 9.83
C ARG A 251 -3.49 7.51 10.78
N PRO A 252 -4.26 6.51 10.32
CA PRO A 252 -4.67 5.41 11.17
C PRO A 252 -3.42 4.63 11.62
N GLY A 253 -3.26 4.50 12.93
CA GLY A 253 -2.24 3.69 13.57
C GLY A 253 -2.88 2.50 14.27
N LEU A 254 -2.38 1.29 13.99
CA LEU A 254 -2.82 0.05 14.61
C LEU A 254 -1.65 -0.59 15.36
N HIS A 255 -1.96 -1.16 16.53
CA HIS A 255 -1.00 -1.92 17.33
C HIS A 255 -1.52 -3.35 17.48
N TYR A 256 -0.73 -4.30 16.98
CA TYR A 256 -1.07 -5.71 16.98
C TYR A 256 0.02 -6.48 17.71
N VAL A 257 -0.43 -7.40 18.55
CA VAL A 257 0.42 -8.36 19.27
C VAL A 257 -0.02 -9.72 18.77
N ALA A 258 0.86 -10.39 18.04
CA ALA A 258 0.52 -11.69 17.48
C ALA A 258 0.12 -12.66 18.60
N GLY A 259 -1.00 -13.35 18.38
CA GLY A 259 -1.43 -14.44 19.24
C GLY A 259 -0.44 -15.61 19.17
N ALA A 260 -0.49 -16.50 20.16
CA ALA A 260 0.29 -17.73 20.14
C ALA A 260 -0.19 -18.73 19.07
N GLU A 261 -1.33 -18.48 18.41
CA GLU A 261 -1.89 -19.35 17.39
C GLU A 261 -1.18 -19.16 16.04
N ALA A 262 -0.41 -20.17 15.64
CA ALA A 262 0.54 -20.15 14.54
C ALA A 262 -0.05 -20.11 13.12
N SER A 263 -1.32 -19.72 12.93
CA SER A 263 -2.00 -19.85 11.62
C SER A 263 -2.65 -18.59 11.06
N GLU A 264 -2.45 -17.44 11.71
CA GLU A 264 -2.95 -16.17 11.18
C GLU A 264 -1.98 -15.65 10.10
N GLU A 265 -2.53 -15.12 9.00
CA GLU A 265 -1.78 -14.33 8.02
C GLU A 265 -2.29 -12.89 8.04
N PRO A 266 -1.90 -12.06 9.02
CA PRO A 266 -2.44 -10.71 9.11
C PRO A 266 -2.13 -9.86 7.87
N GLY A 267 -3.08 -9.00 7.53
CA GLY A 267 -2.94 -7.98 6.51
C GLY A 267 -3.79 -6.76 6.84
N LEU A 268 -3.33 -5.59 6.38
CA LEU A 268 -4.01 -4.32 6.61
C LEU A 268 -4.97 -4.02 5.45
N SER A 269 -6.26 -4.02 5.75
CA SER A 269 -7.34 -3.63 4.86
C SER A 269 -7.73 -2.18 5.14
N VAL A 270 -7.69 -1.31 4.13
CA VAL A 270 -8.01 0.11 4.29
C VAL A 270 -9.06 0.52 3.28
N ARG A 271 -10.14 1.12 3.77
CA ARG A 271 -11.15 1.75 2.92
C ARG A 271 -10.98 3.25 2.96
N TYR A 272 -10.80 3.86 1.80
CA TYR A 272 -10.70 5.30 1.66
C TYR A 272 -12.04 5.95 1.37
N ALA A 273 -12.19 7.18 1.85
CA ALA A 273 -13.24 8.10 1.45
C ALA A 273 -12.64 9.48 1.15
N THR A 274 -13.29 10.23 0.28
CA THR A 274 -12.92 11.62 0.01
C THR A 274 -13.42 12.52 1.12
N GLU A 275 -12.62 13.52 1.48
CA GLU A 275 -13.04 14.51 2.46
C GLU A 275 -14.18 15.37 1.94
N ARG A 276 -15.10 15.73 2.84
CA ARG A 276 -16.22 16.60 2.52
C ARG A 276 -15.79 17.99 2.01
N GLY A 277 -14.82 18.62 2.68
CA GLY A 277 -14.51 20.04 2.49
C GLY A 277 -13.67 20.40 1.25
N GLY A 278 -12.98 19.42 0.64
CA GLY A 278 -12.04 19.69 -0.46
C GLY A 278 -12.74 20.02 -1.77
N PHE A 279 -13.19 18.98 -2.48
CA PHE A 279 -13.83 19.12 -3.80
C PHE A 279 -15.35 18.96 -3.72
N LEU A 280 -15.84 18.08 -2.85
CA LEU A 280 -17.23 17.64 -2.86
C LEU A 280 -18.22 18.75 -2.51
N VAL A 281 -17.99 19.52 -1.42
CA VAL A 281 -18.88 20.63 -1.05
C VAL A 281 -18.91 21.73 -2.13
N PRO A 282 -17.77 22.25 -2.63
CA PRO A 282 -17.81 23.20 -3.74
C PRO A 282 -18.53 22.66 -4.98
N ALA A 283 -18.26 21.42 -5.38
CA ALA A 283 -18.91 20.79 -6.54
C ALA A 283 -20.44 20.65 -6.34
N MET A 284 -20.87 20.26 -5.13
CA MET A 284 -22.28 20.20 -4.76
C MET A 284 -22.94 21.59 -4.85
N LEU A 285 -22.32 22.63 -4.30
CA LEU A 285 -22.88 23.98 -4.36
C LEU A 285 -22.97 24.49 -5.80
N VAL A 286 -21.93 24.32 -6.61
CA VAL A 286 -21.93 24.73 -8.02
C VAL A 286 -22.99 23.97 -8.82
N SER A 287 -23.12 22.66 -8.62
CA SER A 287 -24.16 21.88 -9.31
C SER A 287 -25.57 22.31 -8.92
N TRP A 288 -25.83 22.69 -7.66
CA TRP A 288 -27.11 23.28 -7.26
C TRP A 288 -27.36 24.65 -7.88
N VAL A 289 -26.33 25.48 -8.03
CA VAL A 289 -26.45 26.78 -8.73
C VAL A 289 -26.82 26.56 -10.20
N ILE A 290 -26.14 25.65 -10.89
CA ILE A 290 -26.47 25.29 -12.29
C ILE A 290 -27.90 24.73 -12.38
N ALA A 291 -28.29 23.85 -11.45
CA ALA A 291 -29.63 23.28 -11.42
C ALA A 291 -30.71 24.35 -11.20
N ALA A 292 -30.47 25.30 -10.30
CA ALA A 292 -31.38 26.41 -10.06
C ALA A 292 -31.47 27.34 -11.28
N GLU A 293 -30.35 27.68 -11.90
CA GLU A 293 -30.31 28.54 -13.09
C GLU A 293 -31.12 27.94 -14.25
N LEU A 294 -30.85 26.66 -14.59
CA LEU A 294 -31.56 25.98 -15.66
C LEU A 294 -33.03 25.71 -15.30
N GLY A 295 -33.29 25.28 -14.06
CA GLY A 295 -34.63 24.94 -13.59
C GLY A 295 -35.56 26.14 -13.50
N PHE A 296 -35.11 27.26 -12.91
CA PHE A 296 -35.95 28.46 -12.81
C PHE A 296 -36.24 29.06 -14.17
N ALA A 297 -35.25 29.10 -15.07
CA ALA A 297 -35.47 29.61 -16.41
C ALA A 297 -36.42 28.71 -17.22
N ALA A 298 -36.28 27.38 -17.13
CA ALA A 298 -37.16 26.44 -17.82
C ALA A 298 -38.62 26.49 -17.32
N LEU A 299 -38.85 26.80 -16.04
CA LEU A 299 -40.18 26.82 -15.44
C LEU A 299 -40.88 28.17 -15.50
N PHE A 300 -40.13 29.27 -15.44
CA PHE A 300 -40.70 30.60 -15.19
C PHE A 300 -40.31 31.67 -16.21
N ALA A 301 -39.25 31.48 -17.00
CA ALA A 301 -38.80 32.49 -17.95
C ALA A 301 -39.47 32.32 -19.31
N ASP A 302 -39.83 33.44 -19.94
CA ASP A 302 -40.15 33.47 -21.37
C ASP A 302 -38.84 33.40 -22.18
N LEU A 303 -38.31 32.17 -22.32
CA LEU A 303 -37.06 31.91 -23.04
C LEU A 303 -37.10 32.44 -24.48
N HIS A 304 -38.29 32.44 -25.11
CA HIS A 304 -38.48 32.95 -26.46
C HIS A 304 -38.36 34.47 -26.51
N GLY A 305 -39.02 35.18 -25.59
CA GLY A 305 -38.88 36.62 -25.43
C GLY A 305 -37.43 37.05 -25.15
N ILE A 306 -36.72 36.32 -24.29
CA ILE A 306 -35.31 36.60 -23.97
C ILE A 306 -34.40 36.38 -25.18
N ALA A 307 -34.62 35.32 -25.97
CA ALA A 307 -33.84 35.05 -27.18
C ALA A 307 -33.91 36.19 -28.21
N THR A 308 -35.04 36.91 -28.26
CA THR A 308 -35.23 38.03 -29.21
C THR A 308 -34.59 39.34 -28.75
N THR A 309 -34.40 39.55 -27.44
CA THR A 309 -33.93 40.81 -26.85
C THR A 309 -32.41 40.88 -26.58
N GLY A 310 -31.70 39.74 -26.66
CA GLY A 310 -30.26 39.61 -26.93
C GLY A 310 -29.32 40.63 -26.27
N GLY A 311 -28.90 40.40 -25.02
CA GLY A 311 -27.82 41.19 -24.38
C GLY A 311 -27.18 40.55 -23.15
N PRO A 312 -27.94 40.12 -22.12
CA PRO A 312 -27.35 39.65 -20.85
C PRO A 312 -26.93 38.16 -20.82
N ALA A 313 -27.50 37.31 -21.67
CA ALA A 313 -27.34 35.86 -21.62
C ALA A 313 -25.89 35.37 -21.83
N VAL A 314 -25.09 36.12 -22.61
CA VAL A 314 -23.69 35.79 -22.92
C VAL A 314 -22.77 36.02 -21.70
N ALA A 315 -23.07 36.99 -20.85
CA ALA A 315 -22.27 37.30 -19.67
C ALA A 315 -22.41 36.22 -18.58
N VAL A 316 -23.63 35.69 -18.39
CA VAL A 316 -23.91 34.60 -17.44
C VAL A 316 -23.17 33.32 -17.84
N LEU A 317 -23.15 33.00 -19.14
CA LEU A 317 -22.43 31.85 -19.70
C LEU A 317 -20.89 31.93 -19.53
N LEU A 318 -20.32 33.13 -19.65
CA LEU A 318 -18.89 33.35 -19.48
C LEU A 318 -18.45 33.28 -18.00
N SER A 319 -19.32 33.65 -17.06
CA SER A 319 -19.04 33.48 -15.62
C SER A 319 -18.97 32.01 -15.19
N ILE A 320 -19.79 31.13 -15.77
CA ILE A 320 -19.84 29.69 -15.43
C ILE A 320 -18.56 28.95 -15.88
N SER A 321 -17.97 29.35 -16.99
CA SER A 321 -16.73 28.76 -17.53
C SER A 321 -15.47 29.17 -16.73
N ALA A 322 -15.46 30.35 -16.11
CA ALA A 322 -14.42 30.76 -15.16
C ALA A 322 -14.44 29.93 -13.86
N VAL A 323 -15.65 29.62 -13.35
CA VAL A 323 -15.83 28.73 -12.19
C VAL A 323 -15.31 27.32 -12.48
N PHE A 324 -15.57 26.81 -13.69
CA PHE A 324 -15.13 25.49 -14.14
C PHE A 324 -13.60 25.33 -14.17
N SER A 325 -12.89 26.34 -14.70
CA SER A 325 -11.42 26.31 -14.78
C SER A 325 -10.75 26.31 -13.39
N SER A 326 -11.38 26.93 -12.39
CA SER A 326 -10.82 26.99 -11.03
C SER A 326 -11.03 25.73 -10.19
N LEU A 327 -12.01 24.88 -10.55
CA LEU A 327 -12.43 23.73 -9.74
C LEU A 327 -11.94 22.37 -10.26
N VAL A 328 -11.55 22.27 -11.54
CA VAL A 328 -11.31 20.98 -12.21
C VAL A 328 -9.83 20.55 -12.24
N LEU A 329 -8.88 21.48 -12.11
CA LEU A 329 -7.45 21.17 -12.21
C LEU A 329 -6.65 21.84 -11.10
N ARG A 330 -6.52 21.18 -9.94
CA ARG A 330 -5.48 21.53 -8.98
C ARG A 330 -4.21 20.78 -9.36
N ALA A 331 -3.22 21.51 -9.86
CA ALA A 331 -1.88 20.98 -10.01
C ALA A 331 -1.36 20.52 -8.64
N GLY A 332 -0.81 19.31 -8.57
CA GLY A 332 -0.27 18.73 -7.33
C GLY A 332 -1.25 17.87 -6.52
N GLU A 333 -2.45 17.57 -7.03
CA GLU A 333 -3.29 16.55 -6.40
C GLU A 333 -2.64 15.17 -6.48
N HIS A 334 -2.72 14.43 -5.37
CA HIS A 334 -2.23 13.07 -5.30
C HIS A 334 -2.96 12.16 -6.33
N PRO A 335 -2.26 11.24 -7.04
CA PRO A 335 -2.86 10.43 -8.10
C PRO A 335 -4.10 9.62 -7.67
N LEU A 336 -4.09 9.08 -6.44
CA LEU A 336 -5.25 8.36 -5.89
C LEU A 336 -6.47 9.28 -5.75
N VAL A 337 -6.28 10.53 -5.29
CA VAL A 337 -7.35 11.53 -5.15
C VAL A 337 -7.95 11.83 -6.52
N GLN A 338 -7.11 11.99 -7.54
CA GLN A 338 -7.57 12.22 -8.91
C GLN A 338 -8.39 11.05 -9.43
N LEU A 339 -7.93 9.81 -9.21
CA LEU A 339 -8.64 8.60 -9.60
C LEU A 339 -10.01 8.53 -8.92
N VAL A 340 -10.08 8.81 -7.62
CA VAL A 340 -11.31 8.73 -6.83
C VAL A 340 -12.28 9.85 -7.16
N LEU A 341 -11.79 11.07 -7.44
CA LEU A 341 -12.62 12.23 -7.77
C LEU A 341 -13.03 12.33 -9.24
N ALA A 342 -12.39 11.58 -10.14
CA ALA A 342 -12.71 11.54 -11.57
C ALA A 342 -14.22 11.41 -11.89
N PRO A 343 -15.01 10.49 -11.31
CA PRO A 343 -16.43 10.34 -11.66
C PRO A 343 -17.24 11.58 -11.23
N TYR A 344 -16.94 12.16 -10.07
CA TYR A 344 -17.62 13.36 -9.59
C TYR A 344 -17.26 14.60 -10.44
N ARG A 345 -16.02 14.67 -10.93
CA ARG A 345 -15.60 15.68 -11.91
C ARG A 345 -16.34 15.53 -13.24
N MET A 346 -16.52 14.30 -13.71
CA MET A 346 -17.29 14.05 -14.93
C MET A 346 -18.77 14.41 -14.77
N LEU A 347 -19.37 14.13 -13.60
CA LEU A 347 -20.74 14.56 -13.28
C LEU A 347 -20.88 16.09 -13.31
N LEU A 348 -20.00 16.81 -12.62
CA LEU A 348 -19.98 18.27 -12.63
C LEU A 348 -19.72 18.83 -14.04
N GLY A 349 -18.81 18.20 -14.78
CA GLY A 349 -18.53 18.51 -16.19
C GLY A 349 -19.75 18.36 -17.08
N THR A 350 -20.53 17.31 -16.87
CA THR A 350 -21.75 17.05 -17.63
C THR A 350 -22.80 18.12 -17.35
N ALA A 351 -23.05 18.46 -16.07
CA ALA A 351 -23.96 19.55 -15.70
C ALA A 351 -23.53 20.89 -16.33
N THR A 352 -22.21 21.16 -16.35
CA THR A 352 -21.66 22.38 -16.94
C THR A 352 -21.83 22.41 -18.45
N ILE A 353 -21.56 21.31 -19.15
CA ILE A 353 -21.76 21.21 -20.61
C ILE A 353 -23.22 21.45 -20.95
N MET A 354 -24.16 20.90 -20.17
CA MET A 354 -25.60 21.15 -20.38
C MET A 354 -25.95 22.63 -20.21
N ALA A 355 -25.37 23.31 -19.23
CA ALA A 355 -25.58 24.75 -19.04
C ALA A 355 -25.05 25.57 -20.22
N VAL A 356 -23.84 25.23 -20.71
CA VAL A 356 -23.23 25.86 -21.88
C VAL A 356 -24.06 25.63 -23.15
N LEU A 357 -24.55 24.41 -23.36
CA LEU A 357 -25.41 24.09 -24.51
C LEU A 357 -26.73 24.87 -24.45
N ALA A 358 -27.40 24.89 -23.30
CA ALA A 358 -28.64 25.63 -23.11
C ALA A 358 -28.46 27.13 -23.42
N GLY A 359 -27.36 27.71 -22.93
CA GLY A 359 -27.03 29.09 -23.20
C GLY A 359 -26.57 29.37 -24.64
N ALA A 360 -25.87 28.44 -25.29
CA ALA A 360 -25.51 28.56 -26.70
C ALA A 360 -26.76 28.55 -27.59
N VAL A 361 -27.70 27.63 -27.34
CA VAL A 361 -28.98 27.58 -28.06
C VAL A 361 -29.77 28.89 -27.88
N LEU A 362 -29.73 29.47 -26.67
CA LEU A 362 -30.32 30.79 -26.41
C LEU A 362 -29.61 31.91 -27.19
N ALA A 363 -28.27 31.96 -27.16
CA ALA A 363 -27.47 33.00 -27.80
C ALA A 363 -27.59 32.98 -29.34
N PHE A 364 -27.70 31.79 -29.94
CA PHE A 364 -27.84 31.60 -31.38
C PHE A 364 -29.30 31.56 -31.86
N ARG A 365 -30.27 31.90 -31.00
CA ARG A 365 -31.69 31.93 -31.33
C ARG A 365 -32.19 30.60 -31.91
N GLY A 366 -31.91 29.51 -31.20
CA GLY A 366 -32.42 28.18 -31.54
C GLY A 366 -33.94 28.15 -31.67
N SER A 367 -34.46 27.14 -32.37
CA SER A 367 -35.91 26.98 -32.50
C SER A 367 -36.57 26.80 -31.13
N PRO A 368 -37.85 27.18 -30.96
CA PRO A 368 -38.55 27.04 -29.68
C PRO A 368 -38.46 25.62 -29.10
N THR A 369 -38.66 24.60 -29.94
CA THR A 369 -38.53 23.19 -29.52
C THR A 369 -37.12 22.85 -29.03
N LEU A 370 -36.07 23.39 -29.66
CA LEU A 370 -34.69 23.12 -29.24
C LEU A 370 -34.36 23.85 -27.93
N LEU A 371 -34.87 25.07 -27.75
CA LEU A 371 -34.76 25.81 -26.48
C LEU A 371 -35.41 25.03 -25.34
N ASP A 372 -36.68 24.66 -25.48
CA ASP A 372 -37.43 23.94 -24.43
C ASP A 372 -36.76 22.60 -24.10
N LEU A 373 -36.33 21.85 -25.12
CA LEU A 373 -35.68 20.54 -24.93
C LEU A 373 -34.34 20.67 -24.21
N THR A 374 -33.48 21.61 -24.61
CA THR A 374 -32.12 21.73 -24.06
C THR A 374 -32.12 22.28 -22.63
N TRP A 375 -32.98 23.25 -22.34
CA TRP A 375 -33.17 23.77 -20.98
C TRP A 375 -33.85 22.74 -20.06
N GLY A 376 -34.89 22.05 -20.55
CA GLY A 376 -35.59 21.01 -19.79
C GLY A 376 -34.70 19.82 -19.45
N ILE A 377 -34.00 19.24 -20.44
CA ILE A 377 -33.05 18.14 -20.22
C ILE A 377 -31.89 18.62 -19.33
N GLY A 378 -31.36 19.82 -19.60
CA GLY A 378 -30.25 20.39 -18.82
C GLY A 378 -30.61 20.55 -17.33
N ALA A 379 -31.81 21.04 -17.03
CA ALA A 379 -32.31 21.15 -15.66
C ALA A 379 -32.41 19.79 -14.97
N ILE A 380 -32.97 18.77 -15.64
CA ILE A 380 -33.07 17.40 -15.09
C ILE A 380 -31.68 16.84 -14.79
N VAL A 381 -30.75 16.92 -15.74
CA VAL A 381 -29.37 16.43 -15.58
C VAL A 381 -28.68 17.15 -14.41
N ALA A 382 -28.79 18.48 -14.33
CA ALA A 382 -28.17 19.26 -13.27
C ALA A 382 -28.74 18.91 -11.88
N VAL A 383 -30.05 18.72 -11.74
CA VAL A 383 -30.68 18.28 -10.47
C VAL A 383 -30.20 16.88 -10.07
N VAL A 384 -30.12 15.95 -11.02
CA VAL A 384 -29.60 14.59 -10.74
C VAL A 384 -28.14 14.65 -10.28
N VAL A 385 -27.29 15.40 -10.98
CA VAL A 385 -25.89 15.60 -10.60
C VAL A 385 -25.78 16.23 -9.20
N ALA A 386 -26.55 17.28 -8.92
CA ALA A 386 -26.56 17.93 -7.61
C ALA A 386 -27.04 16.98 -6.50
N GLY A 387 -28.04 16.15 -6.77
CA GLY A 387 -28.52 15.12 -5.87
C GLY A 387 -27.46 14.06 -5.55
N ILE A 388 -26.77 13.55 -6.57
CA ILE A 388 -25.66 12.59 -6.39
C ILE A 388 -24.55 13.23 -5.54
N LEU A 389 -24.08 14.43 -5.89
CA LEU A 389 -23.02 15.12 -5.15
C LEU A 389 -23.45 15.43 -3.71
N SER A 390 -24.73 15.72 -3.46
CA SER A 390 -25.26 15.95 -2.11
C SER A 390 -25.24 14.68 -1.25
N ILE A 391 -25.62 13.54 -1.83
CA ILE A 391 -25.55 12.23 -1.15
C ILE A 391 -24.10 11.89 -0.79
N GLU A 392 -23.17 12.16 -1.71
CA GLU A 392 -21.76 11.86 -1.50
C GLU A 392 -21.12 12.81 -0.47
N VAL A 393 -21.46 14.10 -0.48
CA VAL A 393 -21.11 15.05 0.59
C VAL A 393 -21.62 14.58 1.96
N ALA A 394 -22.85 14.07 2.02
CA ALA A 394 -23.45 13.58 3.27
C ALA A 394 -22.75 12.32 3.80
N ARG A 395 -22.29 11.43 2.90
CA ARG A 395 -21.53 10.21 3.24
C ARG A 395 -20.06 10.49 3.53
N ALA A 396 -19.51 11.58 3.00
CA ALA A 396 -18.10 11.91 3.15
C ALA A 396 -17.76 12.28 4.61
N PRO A 397 -16.61 11.80 5.12
CA PRO A 397 -16.11 12.16 6.44
C PRO A 397 -15.87 13.67 6.54
N ALA A 398 -16.06 14.19 7.75
CA ALA A 398 -15.77 15.58 8.05
C ALA A 398 -14.28 15.87 7.90
N THR A 399 -13.94 17.08 7.44
CA THR A 399 -12.55 17.54 7.45
C THR A 399 -12.08 17.62 8.89
N ALA A 400 -11.15 16.73 9.24
CA ALA A 400 -10.46 16.79 10.53
C ALA A 400 -9.83 18.19 10.68
N LYS A 401 -10.06 18.83 11.83
CA LYS A 401 -9.31 20.05 12.18
C LYS A 401 -7.87 19.62 12.40
N ARG A 402 -6.96 20.04 11.52
CA ARG A 402 -5.52 19.85 11.77
C ARG A 402 -5.21 20.54 13.11
N PRO A 403 -4.65 19.82 14.09
CA PRO A 403 -4.32 20.38 15.39
C PRO A 403 -3.26 21.48 15.31
#